data_AF-A0ABD3WZ87-F1
#
_entry.id   AF-A0ABD3WZ87-F1
#
_cell.length_a   1.000
_cell.length_b   1.000
_cell.length_c   1.000
_cell.angle_alpha   90.00
_cell.angle_beta   90.00
_cell.angle_gamma   90.00
#
_symmetry.space_group_name_H-M   'P 1'
#
loop_
_entity.id
_entity.type
_entity.pdbx_description
1 polymer ?
#
loop_
_entity_poly.entity_id
_entity_poly.type
_entity_poly.pdbx_seq_one_letter_code
_entity_poly.pdbx_strand_id
1 'polypeptide(L)'
;YNESETEWKKYCDELIKSHTNEKEQLHEAITNLTVEKDNLLTRLSTIASDRLKHENTNIADLSDVDCPTKLQEVYSELYDNEWTDAFEELTKDYNATETDAIMMLLKLIMSSFQNCREITWGRYERLKHVASYIEQEISLQSPK
;
A
#
# COMPACT_ATOMS: atom_id res chain seq x y z
N TYR A 1 -61.71 -8.34 -12.85
CA TYR A 1 -60.33 -8.54 -13.35
C TYR A 1 -59.40 -7.34 -13.06
N ASN A 2 -59.90 -6.16 -12.68
CA ASN A 2 -59.05 -4.97 -12.44
C ASN A 2 -58.53 -4.79 -11.00
N GLU A 3 -59.23 -5.29 -9.98
CA GLU A 3 -58.87 -5.06 -8.57
C GLU A 3 -57.55 -5.75 -8.15
N SER A 4 -57.30 -6.97 -8.63
CA SER A 4 -56.06 -7.70 -8.30
C SER A 4 -54.82 -7.08 -8.93
N GLU A 5 -54.98 -6.46 -10.11
CA GLU A 5 -53.87 -5.79 -10.80
C GLU A 5 -53.51 -4.45 -10.13
N THR A 6 -54.51 -3.73 -9.62
CA THR A 6 -54.27 -2.51 -8.84
C THR A 6 -53.62 -2.78 -7.49
N GLU A 7 -54.03 -3.86 -6.80
CA GLU A 7 -53.41 -4.27 -5.53
C GLU A 7 -51.95 -4.72 -5.74
N TRP A 8 -51.68 -5.49 -6.80
CA TRP A 8 -50.31 -5.89 -7.14
C TRP A 8 -49.40 -4.70 -7.47
N LYS A 9 -49.90 -3.73 -8.24
CA LYS A 9 -49.13 -2.50 -8.54
C LYS A 9 -48.80 -1.72 -7.28
N LYS A 10 -49.77 -1.57 -6.37
CA LYS A 10 -49.57 -0.86 -5.10
C LYS A 10 -48.51 -1.57 -4.22
N TYR A 11 -48.55 -2.89 -4.15
CA TYR A 11 -47.54 -3.68 -3.43
C TYR A 11 -46.14 -3.50 -4.03
N CYS A 12 -46.02 -3.54 -5.36
CA CYS A 12 -44.75 -3.28 -6.05
C CYS A 12 -44.23 -1.87 -5.77
N ASP A 13 -45.09 -0.85 -5.80
CA ASP A 13 -44.71 0.54 -5.53
C ASP A 13 -44.24 0.74 -4.08
N GLU A 14 -44.92 0.11 -3.11
CA GLU A 14 -44.51 0.13 -1.71
C GLU A 14 -43.15 -0.57 -1.50
N LEU A 15 -42.93 -1.70 -2.19
CA LEU A 15 -41.68 -2.45 -2.11
C LEU A 15 -40.50 -1.69 -2.73
N ILE A 16 -40.72 -1.07 -3.90
CA ILE A 16 -39.72 -0.20 -4.55
C ILE A 16 -39.35 0.96 -3.63
N LYS A 17 -40.36 1.63 -3.07
CA LYS A 17 -40.17 2.76 -2.15
C LYS A 17 -39.37 2.34 -0.91
N SER A 18 -39.65 1.17 -0.35
CA SER A 18 -38.90 0.63 0.79
C SER A 18 -37.44 0.39 0.44
N HIS A 19 -37.16 -0.29 -0.67
CA HIS A 19 -35.79 -0.59 -1.08
C HIS A 19 -35.00 0.65 -1.49
N THR A 20 -35.64 1.66 -2.11
CA THR A 20 -34.97 2.92 -2.40
C THR A 20 -34.56 3.65 -1.13
N ASN A 21 -35.42 3.68 -0.12
CA ASN A 21 -35.12 4.31 1.16
C ASN A 21 -34.01 3.57 1.92
N GLU A 22 -34.02 2.24 1.92
CA GLU A 22 -32.93 1.44 2.50
C GLU A 22 -31.59 1.67 1.79
N LYS A 23 -31.60 1.76 0.45
CA LYS A 23 -30.40 2.06 -0.34
C LYS A 23 -29.84 3.44 -0.03
N GLU A 24 -30.69 4.45 0.15
CA GLU A 24 -30.27 5.81 0.53
C GLU A 24 -29.63 5.83 1.92
N GLN A 25 -30.25 5.17 2.91
CA GLN A 25 -29.72 5.06 4.26
C GLN A 25 -28.35 4.36 4.29
N LEU A 26 -28.19 3.29 3.52
CA LEU A 26 -26.91 2.59 3.40
C LEU A 26 -25.84 3.46 2.72
N HIS A 27 -26.18 4.21 1.68
CA HIS A 27 -25.22 5.14 1.04
C HIS A 27 -24.77 6.25 1.99
N GLU A 28 -25.70 6.80 2.76
CA GLU A 28 -25.38 7.83 3.77
C GLU A 28 -24.47 7.25 4.86
N ALA A 29 -24.76 6.06 5.37
CA ALA A 29 -23.92 5.38 6.35
C ALA A 29 -22.50 5.12 5.83
N ILE A 30 -22.36 4.63 4.58
CA ILE A 30 -21.07 4.40 3.95
C ILE A 30 -20.29 5.71 3.79
N THR A 31 -20.97 6.77 3.38
CA THR A 31 -20.34 8.09 3.20
C THR A 31 -19.81 8.62 4.53
N ASN A 32 -20.61 8.54 5.59
CA ASN A 32 -20.22 8.97 6.93
C ASN A 32 -19.06 8.14 7.49
N LEU A 33 -19.11 6.81 7.35
CA LEU A 33 -18.03 5.91 7.77
C LEU A 33 -16.73 6.17 6.99
N THR A 34 -16.83 6.51 5.71
CA THR A 34 -15.66 6.85 4.89
C THR A 34 -15.00 8.14 5.39
N VAL A 35 -15.79 9.18 5.65
CA VAL A 35 -15.30 10.45 6.22
C VAL A 35 -14.67 10.24 7.60
N GLU A 36 -15.30 9.45 8.46
CA GLU A 36 -14.78 9.17 9.79
C GLU A 36 -13.46 8.40 9.72
N LYS A 37 -13.38 7.38 8.85
CA LYS A 37 -12.14 6.63 8.59
C LYS A 37 -11.01 7.56 8.14
N ASP A 38 -11.27 8.45 7.17
CA ASP A 38 -10.25 9.37 6.64
C ASP A 38 -9.78 10.38 7.69
N ASN A 39 -10.69 10.85 8.55
CA ASN A 39 -10.35 11.73 9.67
C ASN A 39 -9.47 11.01 10.69
N LEU A 40 -9.83 9.77 11.06
CA LEU A 40 -9.05 8.96 11.99
C LEU A 40 -7.66 8.63 11.44
N LEU A 41 -7.56 8.28 10.15
CA LEU A 41 -6.28 8.05 9.47
C LEU A 41 -5.41 9.31 9.48
N THR A 42 -5.98 10.47 9.17
CA THR A 42 -5.27 11.76 9.22
C THR A 42 -4.73 12.04 10.62
N ARG A 43 -5.57 11.87 11.65
CA ARG A 43 -5.16 12.09 13.05
C ARG A 43 -4.10 11.10 13.51
N LEU A 44 -4.22 9.83 13.12
CA LEU A 44 -3.23 8.81 13.44
C LEU A 44 -1.89 9.10 12.77
N SER A 45 -1.91 9.51 11.51
CA SER A 45 -0.72 9.94 10.77
C SER A 45 -0.03 11.14 11.44
N THR A 46 -0.80 12.14 11.88
CA THR A 46 -0.26 13.29 12.63
C THR A 46 0.36 12.84 13.96
N ILE A 47 -0.33 12.01 14.74
CA ILE A 47 0.19 11.52 16.03
C ILE A 47 1.45 10.65 15.83
N ALA A 48 1.46 9.79 14.82
CA ALA A 48 2.64 8.99 14.47
C ALA A 48 3.81 9.89 14.05
N SER A 49 3.54 10.90 13.21
CA SER A 49 4.54 11.88 12.78
C SER A 49 5.11 12.68 13.96
N ASP A 50 4.26 13.15 14.86
CA ASP A 50 4.68 13.91 16.05
C ASP A 50 5.49 13.05 17.01
N ARG A 51 5.09 11.80 17.24
CA ARG A 51 5.84 10.85 18.08
C ARG A 51 7.21 10.51 17.50
N LEU A 52 7.29 10.30 16.17
CA LEU A 52 8.55 10.00 15.49
C LEU A 52 9.51 11.20 15.46
N LYS A 53 8.98 12.43 15.30
CA LYS A 53 9.77 13.67 15.39
C LYS A 53 10.31 13.92 16.80
N HIS A 54 9.55 13.56 17.85
CA HIS A 54 9.93 13.84 19.23
C HIS A 54 11.05 12.95 19.77
N GLU A 55 11.23 11.74 19.22
CA GLU A 55 12.28 10.80 19.64
C GLU A 55 13.42 10.65 18.60
N ASN A 56 13.22 11.00 17.33
CA ASN A 56 14.21 10.73 16.27
C ASN A 56 14.26 11.79 15.15
N THR A 57 14.30 13.06 15.55
CA THR A 57 14.14 14.26 14.70
C THR A 57 15.12 14.39 13.53
N ASN A 58 16.17 13.56 13.48
CA ASN A 58 17.24 13.64 12.48
C ASN A 58 17.37 12.39 11.58
N ILE A 59 16.56 11.35 11.79
CA ILE A 59 16.74 10.03 11.13
C ILE A 59 15.48 9.57 10.37
N ALA A 60 14.29 10.02 10.75
CA ALA A 60 13.05 9.64 10.06
C ALA A 60 12.53 10.82 9.23
N ASP A 61 13.07 11.00 8.03
CA ASP A 61 12.41 11.81 7.01
C ASP A 61 11.15 11.06 6.57
N LEU A 62 9.97 11.49 7.03
CA LEU A 62 8.69 10.86 6.65
C LEU A 62 8.24 11.24 5.23
N SER A 63 8.98 12.14 4.55
CA SER A 63 8.88 12.32 3.11
C SER A 63 9.68 11.27 2.33
N ASP A 64 10.52 10.48 3.03
CA ASP A 64 11.26 9.37 2.42
C ASP A 64 10.31 8.20 2.12
N VAL A 65 10.10 7.99 0.82
CA VAL A 65 9.29 6.87 0.31
C VAL A 65 9.95 5.53 0.63
N ASP A 66 11.26 5.51 0.91
CA ASP A 66 12.02 4.32 1.28
C ASP A 66 11.99 4.06 2.81
N CYS A 67 11.21 4.80 3.60
CA CYS A 67 11.13 4.53 5.04
C CYS A 67 10.41 3.20 5.34
N PRO A 68 10.76 2.48 6.43
CA PRO A 68 10.29 1.10 6.68
C PRO A 68 8.77 0.93 6.64
N THR A 69 8.03 1.90 7.16
CA THR A 69 6.57 1.88 7.19
C THR A 69 5.97 2.05 5.79
N LYS A 70 6.54 2.95 4.98
CA LYS A 70 6.09 3.19 3.60
C LYS A 70 6.42 2.02 2.69
N LEU A 71 7.60 1.42 2.88
CA LEU A 71 7.97 0.17 2.22
C LEU A 71 6.95 -0.93 2.50
N GLN A 72 6.52 -1.09 3.75
CA GLN A 72 5.50 -2.09 4.09
C GLN A 72 4.17 -1.84 3.35
N GLU A 73 3.72 -0.59 3.27
CA GLU A 73 2.53 -0.20 2.49
C GLU A 73 2.69 -0.59 1.01
N VAL A 74 3.80 -0.18 0.37
CA VAL A 74 4.09 -0.45 -1.04
C VAL A 74 4.19 -1.95 -1.33
N TYR A 75 4.85 -2.73 -0.47
CA TYR A 75 4.93 -4.18 -0.64
C TYR A 75 3.58 -4.88 -0.46
N SER A 76 2.69 -4.34 0.40
CA SER A 76 1.33 -4.85 0.53
C SER A 76 0.53 -4.60 -0.76
N GLU A 77 0.60 -3.38 -1.29
CA GLU A 77 -0.08 -3.00 -2.55
C GLU A 77 0.45 -3.77 -3.76
N LEU A 78 1.74 -4.11 -3.78
CA LEU A 78 2.34 -4.91 -4.85
C LEU A 78 1.67 -6.28 -4.99
N TYR A 79 1.37 -6.95 -3.87
CA TYR A 79 0.72 -8.27 -3.89
C TYR A 79 -0.79 -8.17 -4.09
N ASP A 80 -1.44 -7.12 -3.60
CA ASP A 80 -2.90 -6.99 -3.64
C ASP A 80 -3.38 -6.49 -5.02
N ASN A 81 -2.77 -5.41 -5.52
CA ASN A 81 -3.24 -4.69 -6.72
C ASN A 81 -2.34 -5.00 -7.93
N GLU A 82 -1.06 -4.63 -7.86
CA GLU A 82 -0.18 -4.60 -9.03
C GLU A 82 0.11 -5.98 -9.62
N TRP A 83 0.29 -6.99 -8.75
CA TRP A 83 0.48 -8.37 -9.19
C TRP A 83 -0.76 -8.94 -9.87
N THR A 84 -1.93 -8.68 -9.28
CA THR A 84 -3.22 -9.13 -9.81
C THR A 84 -3.49 -8.50 -11.17
N ASP A 85 -3.33 -7.18 -11.29
CA ASP A 85 -3.54 -6.43 -12.53
C ASP A 85 -2.58 -6.91 -13.63
N ALA A 86 -1.29 -7.03 -13.34
CA ALA A 86 -0.30 -7.50 -14.32
C ALA A 86 -0.56 -8.95 -14.75
N PHE A 87 -0.98 -9.82 -13.83
CA PHE A 87 -1.34 -11.20 -14.16
C PHE A 87 -2.58 -11.27 -15.06
N GLU A 88 -3.61 -10.46 -14.76
CA GLU A 88 -4.79 -10.36 -15.60
C GLU A 88 -4.47 -9.83 -17.00
N GLU A 89 -3.66 -8.77 -17.12
CA GLU A 89 -3.25 -8.22 -18.41
C GLU A 89 -2.49 -9.26 -19.24
N LEU A 90 -1.54 -9.98 -18.62
CA LEU A 90 -0.77 -11.03 -19.30
C LEU A 90 -1.64 -12.17 -19.81
N THR A 91 -2.64 -12.60 -19.04
CA THR A 91 -3.47 -13.76 -19.38
C THR A 91 -4.66 -13.41 -20.28
N LYS A 92 -5.27 -12.23 -20.12
CA LYS A 92 -6.44 -11.79 -20.89
C LYS A 92 -6.06 -11.03 -22.16
N ASP A 93 -5.12 -10.09 -22.07
CA ASP A 93 -4.83 -9.14 -23.16
C ASP A 93 -3.67 -9.63 -24.03
N TYR A 94 -2.67 -10.27 -23.43
CA TYR A 94 -1.52 -10.86 -24.15
C TYR A 94 -1.63 -12.37 -24.37
N ASN A 95 -2.71 -12.99 -23.89
CA ASN A 95 -3.03 -14.40 -24.10
C ASN A 95 -1.89 -15.37 -23.68
N ALA A 96 -1.10 -14.97 -22.67
CA ALA A 96 -0.09 -15.83 -22.08
C ALA A 96 -0.77 -16.94 -21.28
N THR A 97 -0.14 -18.12 -21.24
CA THR A 97 -0.61 -19.15 -20.30
C THR A 97 -0.38 -18.68 -18.88
N GLU A 98 -1.20 -19.14 -17.94
CA GLU A 98 -1.03 -18.85 -16.51
C GLU A 98 0.40 -19.17 -16.03
N THR A 99 0.97 -20.28 -16.50
CA THR A 99 2.36 -20.67 -16.16
C THR A 99 3.38 -19.67 -16.71
N ASP A 100 3.22 -19.22 -17.96
CA ASP A 100 4.13 -18.25 -18.57
C ASP A 100 4.02 -16.88 -17.88
N ALA A 101 2.81 -16.44 -17.57
CA ALA A 101 2.56 -15.20 -16.84
C ALA A 101 3.23 -15.20 -15.46
N ILE A 102 3.02 -16.26 -14.68
CA ILE A 102 3.67 -16.42 -13.36
C ILE A 102 5.19 -16.44 -13.49
N MET A 103 5.74 -17.16 -14.48
CA MET A 103 7.19 -17.22 -14.70
C MET A 103 7.78 -15.86 -15.08
N MET A 104 7.07 -15.06 -15.89
CA MET A 104 7.51 -13.71 -16.26
C MET A 104 7.52 -12.77 -15.05
N LEU A 105 6.43 -12.74 -14.28
CA LEU A 105 6.33 -11.89 -13.10
C LEU A 105 7.34 -12.30 -12.02
N LEU A 106 7.55 -13.61 -11.81
CA LEU A 106 8.59 -14.13 -10.90
C LEU A 106 9.99 -13.68 -11.33
N LYS A 107 10.33 -13.79 -12.62
CA LYS A 107 11.62 -13.34 -13.14
C LYS A 107 11.84 -11.85 -12.90
N LEU A 108 10.80 -11.03 -13.05
CA LEU A 108 10.86 -9.59 -12.81
C LEU A 108 11.19 -9.30 -11.35
N ILE A 109 10.44 -9.88 -10.39
CA ILE A 109 10.71 -9.70 -8.96
C ILE A 109 12.11 -10.19 -8.59
N MET A 110 12.52 -11.36 -9.08
CA MET A 110 13.86 -11.90 -8.79
C MET A 110 14.97 -10.99 -9.34
N SER A 111 14.78 -10.41 -10.53
CA SER A 111 15.74 -9.49 -11.13
C SER A 111 15.85 -8.19 -10.33
N SER A 112 14.71 -7.63 -9.92
CA SER A 112 14.66 -6.44 -9.05
C SER A 112 15.37 -6.69 -7.72
N PHE A 113 15.08 -7.83 -7.06
CA PHE A 113 15.74 -8.21 -5.81
C PHE A 113 17.26 -8.35 -5.98
N GLN A 114 17.72 -9.03 -7.02
CA GLN A 114 19.15 -9.18 -7.30
C GLN A 114 19.81 -7.83 -7.52
N ASN A 115 19.19 -6.95 -8.30
CA ASN A 115 19.71 -5.60 -8.54
C ASN A 115 19.85 -4.80 -7.25
N CYS A 116 18.80 -4.78 -6.42
CA CYS A 116 18.83 -4.14 -5.11
C CYS A 116 19.93 -4.71 -4.22
N ARG A 117 20.11 -6.03 -4.20
CA ARG A 117 21.16 -6.70 -3.43
C ARG A 117 22.56 -6.27 -3.87
N GLU A 118 22.84 -6.21 -5.17
CA GLU A 118 24.15 -5.79 -5.66
C GLU A 118 24.43 -4.31 -5.35
N ILE A 119 23.43 -3.43 -5.50
CA ILE A 119 23.57 -2.00 -5.15
C ILE A 119 23.86 -1.83 -3.65
N THR A 120 23.05 -2.47 -2.80
CA THR A 120 23.18 -2.38 -1.34
C THR A 120 24.51 -2.95 -0.86
N TRP A 121 24.96 -4.07 -1.43
CA TRP A 121 26.27 -4.64 -1.16
C TRP A 121 27.40 -3.67 -1.52
N GLY A 122 27.35 -3.06 -2.70
CA GLY A 122 28.35 -2.07 -3.11
C GLY A 122 28.38 -0.84 -2.20
N ARG A 123 27.23 -0.38 -1.71
CA ARG A 123 27.14 0.71 -0.73
C ARG A 123 27.72 0.29 0.63
N TYR A 124 27.41 -0.91 1.09
CA TYR A 124 27.92 -1.47 2.34
C TYR A 124 29.44 -1.55 2.35
N GLU A 125 30.06 -2.07 1.29
CA GLU A 125 31.53 -2.16 1.20
C GLU A 125 32.20 -0.78 1.23
N ARG A 126 31.60 0.24 0.59
CA ARG A 126 32.09 1.62 0.67
C ARG A 126 32.02 2.17 2.10
N LEU A 127 30.90 1.98 2.78
CA LEU A 127 30.72 2.40 4.17
C LEU A 127 31.73 1.72 5.10
N LYS A 128 31.96 0.42 4.91
CA LYS A 128 32.94 -0.35 5.67
C LYS A 128 34.36 0.18 5.47
N HIS A 129 34.73 0.55 4.23
CA HIS A 129 36.03 1.14 3.95
C HIS A 129 36.19 2.52 4.63
N VAL A 130 35.17 3.36 4.58
CA VAL A 130 35.18 4.66 5.27
C VAL A 130 35.29 4.48 6.80
N ALA A 131 34.52 3.55 7.38
CA ALA A 131 34.58 3.26 8.80
C ALA A 131 35.98 2.78 9.22
N SER A 132 36.58 1.86 8.47
CA SER A 132 37.95 1.37 8.73
C SER A 132 39.00 2.49 8.66
N TYR A 133 38.86 3.44 7.73
CA TYR A 133 39.75 4.60 7.64
C TYR A 133 39.61 5.52 8.87
N ILE A 134 38.37 5.80 9.31
CA ILE A 134 38.11 6.60 10.50
C ILE A 134 38.70 5.95 11.76
N GLU A 135 38.55 4.63 11.91
CA GLU A 135 39.12 3.87 13.01
C GLU A 135 40.67 3.97 13.06
N GLN A 136 41.33 3.93 11.91
CA GLN A 136 42.78 4.10 11.81
C GLN A 136 43.23 5.50 12.23
N GLU A 137 42.55 6.56 11.76
CA GLU A 137 42.85 7.95 12.11
C GLU A 137 42.65 8.23 13.61
N ILE A 138 41.57 7.71 14.21
CA ILE A 138 41.32 7.83 15.66
C ILE A 138 42.44 7.13 16.45
N SER A 139 42.89 5.97 15.98
CA SER A 139 43.98 5.22 16.63
C SER A 139 45.35 5.91 16.52
N LEU A 140 45.56 6.75 15.51
CA LEU A 140 46.78 7.55 15.32
C LEU A 140 46.78 8.84 16.16
N GLN A 141 45.60 9.38 16.49
CA GLN A 141 45.45 10.62 17.27
C GLN A 141 45.34 10.41 18.79
N SER A 142 45.22 9.17 19.27
CA SER A 142 45.24 8.89 20.72
C SER A 142 46.66 9.05 21.29
N PRO A 143 46.87 9.93 22.29
CA PRO A 143 48.18 10.11 22.91
C PRO A 143 48.55 8.85 23.72
N LYS A 144 49.82 8.46 23.64
CA LYS A 144 50.42 7.42 24.51
C LYS A 144 50.46 7.85 25.97
#